data_AF-A0A146K5S4-F1
#
_entry.id   AF-A0A146K5S4-F1
#
_cell.length_a   1.000
_cell.length_b   1.000
_cell.length_c   1.000
_cell.angle_alpha   90.00
_cell.angle_beta   90.00
_cell.angle_gamma   90.00
#
_symmetry.space_group_name_H-M   'P 1'
#
loop_
_entity.id
_entity.type
_entity.pdbx_description
1 polymer ?
#
loop_
_entity_poly.entity_id
_entity_poly.type
_entity_poly.pdbx_seq_one_letter_code
_entity_poly.pdbx_strand_id
1 'polypeptide(L)'
;SIDHAKYQNSVKILVLSDAQLSPSQFSSFRKLRFVQIRSKIIPNFCFSNCFKLSQFDFSSVESIGKHAFSQCLCLRTVNSKQIKQIGKKAFFECVSLKYVNLPNCEIFSCDSFLNCKNIKLLLIPGNRINQFQNIGTHLKIKQLPDGFRIIRQKYPFTALKPVPHQQSPTHIYQ
;
A
#
# COMPACT_ATOMS: atom_id res chain seq x y z
N SER A 1 -19.99 -17.59 4.03
CA SER A 1 -18.79 -18.05 4.76
C SER A 1 -17.77 -18.54 3.74
N ILE A 2 -16.56 -17.94 3.67
CA ILE A 2 -15.47 -18.47 2.85
C ILE A 2 -14.88 -19.64 3.62
N ASP A 3 -14.83 -20.81 3.00
CA ASP A 3 -14.15 -21.97 3.58
C ASP A 3 -12.63 -21.70 3.63
N HIS A 4 -12.17 -21.14 4.75
CA HIS A 4 -10.79 -20.74 4.97
C HIS A 4 -9.81 -21.88 4.65
N ALA A 5 -10.09 -23.09 5.13
CA ALA A 5 -9.20 -24.24 4.94
C ALA A 5 -9.05 -24.62 3.46
N LYS A 6 -10.14 -24.54 2.70
CA LYS A 6 -10.16 -24.86 1.26
C LYS A 6 -9.43 -23.82 0.40
N TYR A 7 -9.58 -22.55 0.72
CA TYR A 7 -9.14 -21.46 -0.16
C TYR A 7 -7.79 -20.83 0.22
N GLN A 8 -7.41 -20.85 1.50
CA GLN A 8 -6.22 -20.17 2.02
C GLN A 8 -4.91 -20.57 1.32
N ASN A 9 -4.80 -21.83 0.91
CA ASN A 9 -3.57 -22.37 0.29
C ASN A 9 -3.65 -22.50 -1.24
N SER A 10 -4.73 -22.07 -1.88
CA SER A 10 -4.97 -22.26 -3.32
C SER A 10 -5.21 -20.94 -4.05
N VAL A 11 -5.90 -19.98 -3.44
CA VAL A 11 -6.30 -18.72 -4.08
C VAL A 11 -5.10 -17.83 -4.38
N LYS A 12 -5.01 -17.38 -5.64
CA LYS A 12 -3.98 -16.45 -6.14
C LYS A 12 -4.53 -15.07 -6.49
N ILE A 13 -5.81 -15.00 -6.85
CA ILE A 13 -6.51 -13.80 -7.29
C ILE A 13 -7.79 -13.72 -6.48
N LEU A 14 -8.05 -12.59 -5.85
CA LEU A 14 -9.28 -12.32 -5.11
C LEU A 14 -9.94 -11.08 -5.70
N VAL A 15 -11.17 -11.22 -6.16
CA VAL A 15 -12.00 -10.11 -6.64
C VAL A 15 -13.31 -10.13 -5.87
N LEU A 16 -13.63 -9.05 -5.15
CA LEU A 16 -14.89 -8.92 -4.42
C LEU A 16 -15.50 -7.53 -4.67
N SER A 17 -16.69 -7.52 -5.27
CA SER A 17 -17.56 -6.34 -5.35
C SER A 17 -18.43 -6.31 -4.09
N ASP A 18 -18.32 -5.23 -3.31
CA ASP A 18 -19.15 -4.92 -2.13
C ASP A 18 -19.08 -5.95 -0.99
N ALA A 19 -17.92 -6.02 -0.35
CA ALA A 19 -17.68 -6.94 0.76
C ALA A 19 -17.49 -6.19 2.09
N GLN A 20 -18.37 -6.47 3.06
CA GLN A 20 -18.06 -6.23 4.46
C GLN A 20 -16.96 -7.21 4.88
N LEU A 21 -15.76 -6.68 5.09
CA LEU A 21 -14.62 -7.48 5.50
C LEU A 21 -14.64 -7.70 7.01
N SER A 22 -14.29 -8.91 7.43
CA SER A 22 -14.04 -9.21 8.85
C SER A 22 -12.54 -9.19 9.17
N PRO A 23 -12.16 -8.98 10.45
CA PRO A 23 -10.77 -9.15 10.89
C PRO A 23 -10.21 -10.51 10.50
N SER A 24 -8.95 -10.54 10.07
CA SER A 24 -8.22 -11.76 9.67
C SER A 24 -8.85 -12.58 8.53
N GLN A 25 -9.88 -12.11 7.83
CA GLN A 25 -10.63 -12.88 6.82
C GLN A 25 -9.78 -13.48 5.69
N PHE A 26 -8.66 -12.85 5.34
CA PHE A 26 -7.72 -13.36 4.33
C PHE A 26 -6.31 -13.53 4.90
N SER A 27 -6.21 -13.63 6.24
CA SER A 27 -4.93 -13.82 6.91
C SER A 27 -4.27 -15.12 6.45
N SER A 28 -2.97 -15.03 6.17
CA SER A 28 -2.13 -16.15 5.76
C SER A 28 -2.58 -16.83 4.48
N PHE A 29 -3.22 -16.11 3.55
CA PHE A 29 -3.44 -16.57 2.17
C PHE A 29 -2.12 -16.50 1.38
N ARG A 30 -1.22 -17.46 1.64
CA ARG A 30 0.20 -17.40 1.23
C ARG A 30 0.44 -17.45 -0.29
N LYS A 31 -0.58 -17.82 -1.08
CA LYS A 31 -0.51 -17.83 -2.56
C LYS A 31 -1.17 -16.61 -3.22
N LEU A 32 -1.86 -15.78 -2.45
CA LEU A 32 -2.55 -14.59 -2.95
C LEU A 32 -1.54 -13.61 -3.54
N ARG A 33 -1.79 -13.12 -4.75
CA ARG A 33 -0.90 -12.25 -5.54
C ARG A 33 -1.56 -10.94 -5.93
N PHE A 34 -2.84 -11.02 -6.27
CA PHE A 34 -3.66 -9.90 -6.72
C PHE A 34 -4.96 -9.84 -5.92
N VAL A 35 -5.29 -8.65 -5.44
CA VAL A 35 -6.54 -8.38 -4.73
C VAL A 35 -7.17 -7.12 -5.30
N GLN A 36 -8.42 -7.24 -5.73
CA GLN A 36 -9.27 -6.12 -6.10
C GLN A 36 -10.57 -6.22 -5.30
N ILE A 37 -10.76 -5.29 -4.37
CA ILE A 37 -11.93 -5.30 -3.49
C ILE A 37 -12.52 -3.89 -3.41
N ARG A 38 -13.84 -3.78 -3.44
CA ARG A 38 -14.53 -2.53 -3.11
C ARG A 38 -14.89 -2.55 -1.63
N SER A 39 -13.99 -2.03 -0.81
CA SER A 39 -14.25 -1.77 0.61
C SER A 39 -13.61 -0.45 1.03
N LYS A 40 -14.31 0.29 1.88
CA LYS A 40 -13.80 1.50 2.53
C LYS A 40 -12.84 1.19 3.67
N ILE A 41 -13.03 0.04 4.32
CA ILE A 41 -12.27 -0.33 5.52
C ILE A 41 -11.59 -1.67 5.27
N ILE A 42 -10.28 -1.72 5.50
CA ILE A 42 -9.54 -2.96 5.63
C ILE A 42 -9.36 -3.27 7.12
N PRO A 43 -10.05 -4.29 7.67
CA PRO A 43 -10.00 -4.57 9.10
C PRO A 43 -8.63 -5.04 9.58
N ASN A 44 -8.50 -5.14 10.91
CA ASN A 44 -7.29 -5.64 11.56
C ASN A 44 -6.90 -7.02 11.00
N PHE A 45 -5.61 -7.20 10.72
CA PHE A 45 -5.01 -8.45 10.23
C PHE A 45 -5.60 -9.03 8.94
N CYS A 46 -6.49 -8.32 8.23
CA CYS A 46 -7.29 -8.88 7.14
C CYS A 46 -6.46 -9.60 6.07
N PHE A 47 -5.31 -9.05 5.67
CA PHE A 47 -4.36 -9.64 4.73
C PHE A 47 -2.99 -9.92 5.35
N SER A 48 -2.90 -10.07 6.68
CA SER A 48 -1.63 -10.38 7.36
C SER A 48 -1.03 -11.67 6.82
N ASN A 49 0.30 -11.76 6.68
CA ASN A 49 1.04 -12.93 6.19
C ASN A 49 0.65 -13.40 4.76
N CYS A 50 0.08 -12.51 3.94
CA CYS A 50 -0.07 -12.75 2.51
C CYS A 50 1.26 -12.52 1.80
N PHE A 51 2.25 -13.40 2.04
CA PHE A 51 3.65 -13.19 1.63
C PHE A 51 3.84 -12.90 0.13
N LYS A 52 2.96 -13.45 -0.73
CA LYS A 52 3.01 -13.30 -2.19
C LYS A 52 2.14 -12.15 -2.72
N LEU A 53 1.41 -11.43 -1.86
CA LEU A 53 0.53 -10.34 -2.28
C LEU A 53 1.40 -9.23 -2.85
N SER A 54 1.22 -8.97 -4.14
CA SER A 54 2.07 -8.05 -4.91
C SER A 54 1.31 -6.84 -5.44
N GLN A 55 0.01 -7.00 -5.66
CA GLN A 55 -0.89 -5.98 -6.17
C GLN A 55 -2.17 -5.95 -5.34
N PHE A 56 -2.53 -4.76 -4.87
CA PHE A 56 -3.75 -4.48 -4.14
C PHE A 56 -4.28 -3.12 -4.62
N ASP A 57 -5.57 -3.05 -4.95
CA ASP A 57 -6.22 -1.79 -5.30
C ASP A 57 -6.67 -1.03 -4.05
N PHE A 58 -6.01 0.09 -3.75
CA PHE A 58 -6.32 0.96 -2.61
C PHE A 58 -7.27 2.12 -2.96
N SER A 59 -7.78 2.19 -4.18
CA SER A 59 -8.54 3.35 -4.70
C SER A 59 -9.81 3.66 -3.92
N SER A 60 -10.48 2.64 -3.36
CA SER A 60 -11.70 2.79 -2.56
C SER A 60 -11.47 2.81 -1.04
N VAL A 61 -10.23 2.57 -0.58
CA VAL A 61 -9.94 2.37 0.83
C VAL A 61 -9.78 3.71 1.54
N GLU A 62 -10.52 3.91 2.62
CA GLU A 62 -10.48 5.09 3.49
C GLU A 62 -9.71 4.80 4.80
N SER A 63 -9.77 3.57 5.33
CA SER A 63 -9.11 3.20 6.58
C SER A 63 -8.47 1.81 6.53
N ILE A 64 -7.28 1.68 7.10
CA ILE A 64 -6.52 0.43 7.20
C ILE A 64 -6.28 0.10 8.66
N GLY A 65 -6.68 -1.10 9.08
CA GLY A 65 -6.57 -1.60 10.44
C GLY A 65 -5.15 -2.00 10.85
N LYS A 66 -5.01 -2.31 12.14
CA LYS A 66 -3.78 -2.82 12.76
C LYS A 66 -3.32 -4.11 12.05
N HIS A 67 -2.04 -4.19 11.69
CA HIS A 67 -1.44 -5.33 10.99
C HIS A 67 -2.14 -5.78 9.69
N ALA A 68 -3.02 -4.97 9.09
CA ALA A 68 -3.86 -5.37 7.96
C ALA A 68 -3.08 -5.98 6.78
N PHE A 69 -1.88 -5.47 6.49
CA PHE A 69 -0.96 -5.94 5.44
C PHE A 69 0.40 -6.37 6.02
N SER A 70 0.46 -6.72 7.31
CA SER A 70 1.69 -7.17 7.96
C SER A 70 2.30 -8.35 7.20
N GLN A 71 3.61 -8.30 6.94
CA GLN A 71 4.36 -9.29 6.17
C GLN A 71 3.81 -9.56 4.76
N CYS A 72 3.21 -8.58 4.09
CA CYS A 72 2.97 -8.66 2.63
C CYS A 72 4.30 -8.43 1.88
N LEU A 73 5.18 -9.42 1.92
CA LEU A 73 6.60 -9.31 1.52
C LEU A 73 6.80 -8.91 0.05
N CYS A 74 5.82 -9.17 -0.82
CA CYS A 74 5.86 -8.82 -2.24
C CYS A 74 5.14 -7.50 -2.60
N LEU A 75 4.45 -6.84 -1.67
CA LEU A 75 3.68 -5.63 -1.97
C LEU A 75 4.65 -4.49 -2.29
N ARG A 76 4.49 -3.87 -3.47
CA ARG A 76 5.48 -2.89 -4.00
C ARG A 76 5.04 -1.45 -3.86
N THR A 77 3.73 -1.21 -3.90
CA THR A 77 3.14 0.11 -4.04
C THR A 77 1.91 0.24 -3.15
N VAL A 78 1.80 1.38 -2.47
CA VAL A 78 0.56 1.81 -1.81
C VAL A 78 0.26 3.20 -2.36
N ASN A 79 -0.83 3.34 -3.11
CA ASN A 79 -1.21 4.60 -3.73
C ASN A 79 -2.70 4.81 -3.54
N SER A 80 -3.08 5.85 -2.80
CA SER A 80 -4.48 6.22 -2.61
C SER A 80 -4.62 7.67 -2.18
N LYS A 81 -5.58 8.37 -2.78
CA LYS A 81 -6.02 9.69 -2.32
C LYS A 81 -7.12 9.60 -1.25
N GLN A 82 -7.68 8.41 -1.00
CA GLN A 82 -8.83 8.22 -0.11
C GLN A 82 -8.43 7.80 1.30
N ILE A 83 -7.28 7.12 1.46
CA ILE A 83 -6.84 6.66 2.78
C ILE A 83 -6.61 7.85 3.72
N LYS A 84 -7.38 7.88 4.80
CA LYS A 84 -7.32 8.85 5.90
C LYS A 84 -6.62 8.30 7.14
N GLN A 85 -6.74 6.99 7.37
CA GLN A 85 -6.27 6.36 8.61
C GLN A 85 -5.49 5.06 8.37
N ILE A 86 -4.39 4.87 9.10
CA ILE A 86 -3.55 3.66 9.07
C ILE A 86 -3.25 3.19 10.50
N GLY A 87 -3.62 1.96 10.80
CA GLY A 87 -3.42 1.35 12.10
C GLY A 87 -1.97 0.98 12.40
N LYS A 88 -1.71 0.69 13.68
CA LYS A 88 -0.44 0.19 14.20
C LYS A 88 0.09 -0.97 13.35
N LYS A 89 1.36 -0.91 12.94
CA LYS A 89 2.04 -1.96 12.15
C LYS A 89 1.29 -2.42 10.89
N ALA A 90 0.42 -1.60 10.30
CA ALA A 90 -0.42 -1.99 9.16
C ALA A 90 0.39 -2.58 7.99
N PHE A 91 1.58 -2.06 7.71
CA PHE A 91 2.49 -2.52 6.67
C PHE A 91 3.82 -3.05 7.26
N PHE A 92 3.81 -3.54 8.51
CA PHE A 92 5.01 -4.08 9.16
C PHE A 92 5.68 -5.14 8.28
N GLU A 93 6.99 -5.01 8.08
CA GLU A 93 7.80 -5.93 7.26
C GLU A 93 7.33 -6.09 5.79
N CYS A 94 6.66 -5.09 5.22
CA CYS A 94 6.47 -5.02 3.77
C CYS A 94 7.80 -4.68 3.07
N VAL A 95 8.76 -5.60 3.08
CA VAL A 95 10.14 -5.37 2.66
C VAL A 95 10.28 -5.01 1.19
N SER A 96 9.33 -5.37 0.31
CA SER A 96 9.35 -4.97 -1.11
C SER A 96 8.68 -3.62 -1.40
N LEU A 97 8.10 -2.96 -0.38
CA LEU A 97 7.36 -1.71 -0.55
C LEU A 97 8.33 -0.59 -0.94
N LYS A 98 8.18 -0.07 -2.15
CA LYS A 98 9.07 0.94 -2.75
C LYS A 98 8.43 2.32 -2.83
N TYR A 99 7.13 2.38 -3.09
CA TYR A 99 6.43 3.63 -3.36
C TYR A 99 5.17 3.72 -2.50
N VAL A 100 5.08 4.76 -1.69
CA VAL A 100 3.91 5.06 -0.88
C VAL A 100 3.45 6.47 -1.24
N ASN A 101 2.21 6.63 -1.69
CA ASN A 101 1.61 7.90 -2.05
C ASN A 101 0.23 8.03 -1.42
N LEU A 102 0.16 8.77 -0.32
CA LEU A 102 -0.99 8.91 0.56
C LEU A 102 -1.18 10.41 0.92
N PRO A 103 -1.47 11.27 -0.07
CA PRO A 103 -1.48 12.74 0.09
C PRO A 103 -2.47 13.25 1.13
N ASN A 104 -3.47 12.45 1.50
CA ASN A 104 -4.59 12.84 2.35
C ASN A 104 -4.64 12.06 3.67
N CYS A 105 -3.61 11.27 4.00
CA CYS A 105 -3.59 10.42 5.19
C CYS A 105 -3.32 11.22 6.48
N GLU A 106 -4.33 11.38 7.33
CA GLU A 106 -4.32 12.26 8.50
C GLU A 106 -3.84 11.56 9.77
N ILE A 107 -4.18 10.27 9.94
CA ILE A 107 -3.91 9.50 11.16
C ILE A 107 -3.13 8.24 10.80
N PHE A 108 -1.93 8.08 11.36
CA PHE A 108 -1.19 6.82 11.25
C PHE A 108 -0.30 6.61 12.48
N SER A 109 0.01 5.36 12.79
CA SER A 109 0.96 5.03 13.86
C SER A 109 2.41 5.19 13.39
N CYS A 110 3.32 5.59 14.28
CA CYS A 110 4.75 5.74 13.97
C CYS A 110 5.42 4.42 13.52
N ASP A 111 4.82 3.27 13.85
CA ASP A 111 5.29 1.93 13.46
C ASP A 111 4.55 1.33 12.25
N SER A 112 3.66 2.10 11.59
CA SER A 112 2.83 1.59 10.48
C SER A 112 3.64 0.99 9.34
N PHE A 113 4.85 1.52 9.11
CA PHE A 113 5.80 1.08 8.08
C PHE A 113 7.11 0.54 8.69
N LEU A 114 7.09 0.10 9.95
CA LEU A 114 8.27 -0.46 10.61
C LEU A 114 8.82 -1.65 9.79
N ASN A 115 10.14 -1.70 9.63
CA ASN A 115 10.86 -2.68 8.80
C ASN A 115 10.51 -2.67 7.29
N CYS A 116 9.89 -1.60 6.75
CA CYS A 116 9.78 -1.39 5.31
C CYS A 116 11.10 -0.82 4.73
N LYS A 117 12.11 -1.68 4.59
CA LYS A 117 13.51 -1.29 4.32
C LYS A 117 13.77 -0.69 2.92
N ASN A 118 12.87 -0.89 1.96
CA ASN A 118 13.08 -0.52 0.55
C ASN A 118 12.22 0.65 0.05
N ILE A 119 11.57 1.42 0.95
CA ILE A 119 10.80 2.60 0.53
C ILE A 119 11.75 3.60 -0.11
N LYS A 120 11.50 3.93 -1.39
CA LYS A 120 12.26 4.90 -2.19
C LYS A 120 11.58 6.26 -2.27
N LEU A 121 10.25 6.27 -2.12
CA LEU A 121 9.40 7.45 -2.16
C LEU A 121 8.23 7.25 -1.19
N LEU A 122 8.06 8.21 -0.29
CA LEU A 122 6.92 8.32 0.61
C LEU A 122 6.34 9.73 0.47
N LEU A 123 5.12 9.84 -0.04
CA LEU A 123 4.34 11.07 -0.16
C LEU A 123 3.15 10.98 0.80
N ILE A 124 3.02 11.99 1.66
CA ILE A 124 2.16 12.06 2.85
C ILE A 124 1.88 13.56 3.12
N PRO A 125 0.83 13.93 3.86
CA PRO A 125 0.56 15.34 4.14
C PRO A 125 1.72 15.98 4.92
N GLY A 126 2.11 17.18 4.48
CA GLY A 126 3.26 17.93 5.01
C GLY A 126 3.19 18.30 6.50
N ASN A 127 2.03 18.23 7.14
CA ASN A 127 1.87 18.74 8.51
C ASN A 127 2.33 17.76 9.62
N ARG A 128 2.77 16.53 9.27
CA ARG A 128 2.97 15.43 10.26
C ARG A 128 4.27 14.66 10.11
N ILE A 129 5.28 15.27 9.48
CA ILE A 129 6.55 14.60 9.15
C ILE A 129 7.31 14.09 10.39
N ASN A 130 7.13 14.72 11.54
CA ASN A 130 7.81 14.36 12.78
C ASN A 130 7.42 12.96 13.31
N GLN A 131 6.32 12.37 12.82
CA GLN A 131 5.87 11.03 13.21
C GLN A 131 6.66 9.91 12.50
N PHE A 132 7.56 10.24 11.57
CA PHE A 132 8.32 9.30 10.73
C PHE A 132 9.76 9.06 11.17
N GLN A 133 10.14 9.47 12.37
CA GLN A 133 11.50 9.26 12.91
C GLN A 133 11.91 7.77 12.93
N ASN A 134 10.96 6.83 12.83
CA ASN A 134 11.19 5.39 12.92
C ASN A 134 10.92 4.58 11.61
N ILE A 135 10.64 5.21 10.46
CA ILE A 135 10.62 4.47 9.17
C ILE A 135 12.05 4.27 8.69
N GLY A 136 12.82 3.44 9.40
CA GLY A 136 14.18 3.06 8.99
C GLY A 136 15.18 4.22 9.00
N THR A 137 16.34 3.97 9.56
CA THR A 137 17.46 4.91 9.75
C THR A 137 18.08 5.49 8.45
N HIS A 138 17.45 5.33 7.29
CA HIS A 138 18.01 5.68 5.97
C HIS A 138 17.20 6.69 5.15
N LEU A 139 16.04 7.15 5.66
CA LEU A 139 15.17 8.07 4.95
C LEU A 139 15.43 9.53 5.35
N LYS A 140 16.22 10.26 4.53
CA LYS A 140 16.40 11.71 4.67
C LYS A 140 15.15 12.45 4.20
N ILE A 141 14.38 12.96 5.14
CA ILE A 141 13.15 13.68 4.85
C ILE A 141 13.48 15.10 4.37
N LYS A 142 13.28 15.44 3.08
CA LYS A 142 13.45 16.81 2.57
C LYS A 142 12.09 17.52 2.43
N GLN A 143 12.00 18.75 2.98
CA GLN A 143 10.87 19.68 2.82
C GLN A 143 10.79 20.08 1.36
N LEU A 144 9.66 19.85 0.70
CA LEU A 144 9.30 20.63 -0.49
C LEU A 144 8.23 21.64 -0.08
N PRO A 145 8.11 22.76 -0.81
CA PRO A 145 7.12 23.78 -0.50
C PRO A 145 5.71 23.22 -0.73
N ASP A 146 4.82 23.58 0.18
CA ASP A 146 3.38 23.27 0.25
C ASP A 146 3.01 21.78 0.18
N GLY A 147 2.92 21.20 1.38
CA GLY A 147 2.14 20.00 1.65
C GLY A 147 2.74 18.66 1.21
N PHE A 148 3.81 18.66 0.41
CA PHE A 148 4.48 17.45 -0.04
C PHE A 148 5.94 17.40 0.41
N ARG A 149 6.42 16.21 0.78
CA ARG A 149 7.84 15.95 1.03
C ARG A 149 8.27 14.73 0.23
N ILE A 150 9.26 14.89 -0.65
CA ILE A 150 9.92 13.76 -1.32
C ILE A 150 11.04 13.29 -0.39
N ILE A 151 10.87 12.09 0.16
CA ILE A 151 11.97 11.36 0.80
C ILE A 151 12.66 10.52 -0.27
N ARG A 152 13.84 10.93 -0.77
CA ARG A 152 14.68 10.11 -1.66
C ARG A 152 15.81 9.47 -0.84
N GLN A 153 16.05 8.18 -1.05
CA GLN A 153 17.33 7.58 -0.68
C GLN A 153 18.48 8.25 -1.47
N LYS A 154 19.59 8.53 -0.80
CA LYS A 154 20.84 9.02 -1.41
C LYS A 154 21.38 7.90 -2.32
N TYR A 155 21.71 8.22 -3.59
CA TYR A 155 22.47 7.50 -4.64
C TYR A 155 21.78 7.53 -6.03
N PRO A 156 22.54 7.57 -7.15
CA PRO A 156 22.26 8.46 -8.27
C PRO A 156 21.18 7.95 -9.24
N PHE A 157 20.52 8.92 -9.86
CA PHE A 157 19.61 8.73 -10.99
C PHE A 157 20.40 8.26 -12.21
N THR A 158 20.03 7.11 -12.76
CA THR A 158 20.06 6.89 -14.21
C THR A 158 18.66 6.52 -14.68
N ALA A 159 18.09 7.47 -15.42
CA ALA A 159 16.97 7.42 -16.35
C ALA A 159 15.86 6.37 -16.14
N LEU A 160 14.69 6.83 -15.68
CA LEU A 160 13.42 6.27 -16.13
C LEU A 160 12.92 7.16 -17.28
N LYS A 161 13.00 6.65 -18.52
CA LYS A 161 12.28 7.23 -19.66
C LYS A 161 10.77 7.01 -19.44
N PRO A 162 9.91 7.97 -19.85
CA PRO A 162 8.47 7.81 -19.77
C PRO A 162 8.00 6.62 -20.62
N VAL A 163 7.11 5.81 -20.07
CA VAL A 163 6.37 4.78 -20.82
C VAL A 163 5.37 5.51 -21.72
N PRO A 164 5.42 5.32 -23.05
CA PRO A 164 4.47 5.98 -23.94
C PRO A 164 3.06 5.43 -23.74
N HIS A 165 2.10 6.33 -23.56
CA HIS A 165 0.69 6.04 -23.74
C HIS A 165 0.42 5.84 -25.25
N GLN A 166 -0.03 4.66 -25.65
CA GLN A 166 -0.78 4.44 -26.89
C GLN A 166 -2.22 4.11 -26.44
N GLN A 167 -3.09 5.12 -26.42
CA GLN A 167 -4.06 5.46 -27.48
C GLN A 167 -5.12 4.37 -27.68
N SER A 168 -6.35 4.69 -27.28
CA SER A 168 -7.58 4.09 -27.80
C SER A 168 -8.37 5.16 -28.60
N PRO A 169 -9.20 4.75 -29.58
CA PRO A 169 -9.39 5.49 -30.82
C PRO A 169 -10.65 6.36 -30.82
N THR A 170 -10.60 7.46 -31.57
CA THR A 170 -11.72 8.25 -32.13
C THR A 170 -11.07 9.25 -33.09
N HIS A 171 -11.61 9.70 -34.23
CA HIS A 171 -12.58 9.24 -35.23
C HIS A 171 -12.46 10.29 -36.38
N ILE A 172 -12.86 9.93 -37.60
CA ILE A 172 -13.47 10.81 -38.66
C ILE A 172 -12.56 11.49 -39.73
N TYR A 173 -12.78 11.00 -40.97
CA TYR A 173 -12.91 11.65 -42.29
C TYR A 173 -11.93 12.73 -42.78
N GLN A 174 -11.27 12.44 -43.92
CA GLN A 174 -11.57 13.03 -45.23
C GLN A 174 -11.43 11.95 -46.31
#